data_AF-A0A7S3SCT9-F1
#
_entry.id   AF-A0A7S3SCT9-F1
#
_cell.length_a   1.000
_cell.length_b   1.000
_cell.length_c   1.000
_cell.angle_alpha   90.00
_cell.angle_beta   90.00
_cell.angle_gamma   90.00
#
_symmetry.space_group_name_H-M   'P 1'
#
loop_
_entity.id
_entity.type
_entity.pdbx_description
1 polymer ?
#
loop_
_entity_poly.entity_id
_entity_poly.type
_entity_poly.pdbx_seq_one_letter_code
_entity_poly.pdbx_strand_id
1 'polypeptide(L)'
;QEMLRARATSDEHVALSRQIATESVALLKNGGRLLPLQSGSRVALVGSACDARNDIDAMLRQWNLANYYTIGGSGRTIPLSPASVAAGLRAAWEKRVEYAGEGPFHLPLDPAPPAVEVVNGDHDDNVDLAVAAMERADVAIVCGATTAAESEDRPSLLLDQSGFIGEVLARATIPTVLVAMTPGAVLLPFAANATAIVHTFLAGQETGHAIADVLLGRENPSGKLPVTIPLSEEQTVLPCQPVEGVHISSVAGLWTQGGGGGYGVHYDCDYTESLHVGYLGLHDEPVGFPFGHGLSYTSFGYEWAE
;
A
#
# COMPACT_ATOMS: atom_id res chain seq x y z
N GLN A 1 -21.70 -26.00 -24.99
CA GLN A 1 -20.59 -26.59 -24.22
C GLN A 1 -20.73 -26.08 -22.81
N GLU A 2 -21.13 -26.94 -21.86
CA GLU A 2 -21.02 -26.65 -20.43
C GLU A 2 -19.54 -26.44 -20.12
N MET A 3 -19.09 -25.19 -20.02
CA MET A 3 -17.81 -24.91 -19.39
C MET A 3 -17.92 -25.39 -17.95
N LEU A 4 -17.17 -26.43 -17.60
CA LEU A 4 -16.94 -26.84 -16.23
C LEU A 4 -16.42 -25.63 -15.45
N ARG A 5 -17.32 -24.92 -14.75
CA ARG A 5 -16.93 -23.89 -13.79
C ARG A 5 -16.44 -24.60 -12.54
N ALA A 6 -15.17 -25.02 -12.55
CA ALA A 6 -14.51 -25.43 -11.33
C ALA A 6 -14.10 -24.18 -10.54
N ARG A 7 -14.48 -24.10 -9.26
CA ARG A 7 -13.95 -23.08 -8.35
C ARG A 7 -12.49 -23.43 -8.07
N ALA A 8 -11.56 -22.73 -8.70
CA ALA A 8 -10.13 -22.94 -8.51
C ALA A 8 -9.59 -22.30 -7.21
N THR A 9 -10.35 -21.41 -6.59
CA THR A 9 -9.98 -20.73 -5.33
C THR A 9 -10.57 -21.48 -4.14
N SER A 10 -9.72 -22.14 -3.36
CA SER A 10 -10.05 -22.73 -2.05
C SER A 10 -9.82 -21.73 -0.91
N ASP A 11 -10.33 -22.04 0.27
CA ASP A 11 -10.07 -21.24 1.48
C ASP A 11 -8.59 -21.28 1.87
N GLU A 12 -7.88 -22.36 1.55
CA GLU A 12 -6.42 -22.47 1.74
C GLU A 12 -5.65 -21.48 0.85
N HIS A 13 -6.09 -21.27 -0.40
CA HIS A 13 -5.49 -20.25 -1.26
C HIS A 13 -5.68 -18.83 -0.70
N VAL A 14 -6.87 -18.55 -0.16
CA VAL A 14 -7.18 -17.26 0.47
C VAL A 14 -6.33 -17.07 1.73
N ALA A 15 -6.24 -18.11 2.58
CA ALA A 15 -5.43 -18.08 3.79
C ALA A 15 -3.94 -17.85 3.49
N LEU A 16 -3.39 -18.55 2.48
CA LEU A 16 -2.01 -18.34 2.04
C LEU A 16 -1.81 -16.93 1.48
N SER A 17 -2.74 -16.40 0.68
CA SER A 17 -2.69 -15.02 0.18
C SER A 17 -2.64 -14.02 1.32
N ARG A 18 -3.45 -14.22 2.37
CA ARG A 18 -3.47 -13.35 3.56
C ARG A 18 -2.17 -13.45 4.34
N GLN A 19 -1.64 -14.65 4.53
CA GLN A 19 -0.37 -14.87 5.21
C GLN A 19 0.76 -14.10 4.50
N ILE A 20 0.92 -14.32 3.19
CA ILE A 20 1.96 -13.65 2.39
C ILE A 20 1.77 -12.13 2.43
N ALA A 21 0.55 -11.63 2.27
CA ALA A 21 0.25 -10.21 2.35
C ALA A 21 0.64 -9.63 3.73
N THR A 22 0.31 -10.33 4.81
CA THR A 22 0.56 -9.88 6.19
C THR A 22 2.05 -9.86 6.52
N GLU A 23 2.78 -10.92 6.14
CA GLU A 23 4.25 -10.99 6.29
C GLU A 23 4.98 -9.94 5.42
N SER A 24 4.31 -9.41 4.37
CA SER A 24 4.85 -8.37 3.50
C SER A 24 4.58 -6.94 4.00
N VAL A 25 3.74 -6.75 5.02
CA VAL A 25 3.46 -5.42 5.57
C VAL A 25 4.70 -4.91 6.32
N ALA A 26 5.25 -3.80 5.84
CA ALA A 26 6.42 -3.15 6.43
C ALA A 26 6.01 -1.98 7.33
N LEU A 27 6.38 -2.04 8.61
CA LEU A 27 6.21 -0.92 9.54
C LEU A 27 7.43 0.02 9.40
N LEU A 28 7.27 1.20 8.81
CA LEU A 28 8.40 2.10 8.54
C LEU A 28 8.70 3.05 9.71
N LYS A 29 7.66 3.48 10.44
CA LYS A 29 7.75 4.40 11.58
C LYS A 29 6.70 4.01 12.61
N ASN A 30 7.04 4.09 13.90
CA ASN A 30 6.09 3.85 15.00
C ASN A 30 6.40 4.72 16.22
N GLY A 31 6.13 6.02 16.10
CA GLY A 31 6.35 7.00 17.16
C GLY A 31 5.49 6.72 18.40
N GLY A 32 6.09 6.80 19.59
CA GLY A 32 5.38 6.60 20.86
C GLY A 32 4.82 5.19 21.06
N ARG A 33 5.19 4.21 20.22
CA ARG A 33 4.56 2.87 20.15
C ARG A 33 3.05 2.95 19.95
N LEU A 34 2.61 3.83 19.03
CA LEU A 34 1.21 3.98 18.65
C LEU A 34 0.59 2.66 18.17
N LEU A 35 1.34 1.89 17.39
CA LEU A 35 0.95 0.56 16.93
C LEU A 35 1.54 -0.55 17.82
N PRO A 36 0.79 -1.62 18.11
CA PRO A 36 -0.57 -1.89 17.63
C PRO A 36 -1.64 -0.99 18.30
N LEU A 37 -2.72 -0.73 17.57
CA LEU A 37 -3.84 0.09 18.03
C LEU A 37 -4.51 -0.57 19.24
N GLN A 38 -4.95 0.27 20.19
CA GLN A 38 -5.69 -0.21 21.35
C GLN A 38 -7.08 -0.69 20.93
N SER A 39 -7.47 -1.88 21.42
CA SER A 39 -8.78 -2.43 21.11
C SER A 39 -9.88 -1.51 21.66
N GLY A 40 -10.89 -1.22 20.84
CA GLY A 40 -11.98 -0.32 21.18
C GLY A 40 -11.69 1.16 20.94
N SER A 41 -10.49 1.52 20.49
CA SER A 41 -10.22 2.90 20.05
C SER A 41 -11.11 3.28 18.86
N ARG A 42 -11.51 4.54 18.86
CA ARG A 42 -12.25 5.16 17.75
C ARG A 42 -11.26 5.62 16.71
N VAL A 43 -11.46 5.19 15.47
CA VAL A 43 -10.57 5.48 14.36
C VAL A 43 -11.31 6.28 13.29
N ALA A 44 -10.68 7.38 12.87
CA ALA A 44 -11.09 8.08 11.65
C ALA A 44 -10.36 7.48 10.45
N LEU A 45 -11.08 7.13 9.38
CA LEU A 45 -10.49 6.67 8.11
C LEU A 45 -10.51 7.81 7.10
N VAL A 46 -9.34 8.25 6.65
CA VAL A 46 -9.20 9.44 5.81
C VAL A 46 -8.47 9.08 4.53
N GLY A 47 -9.01 9.52 3.40
CA GLY A 47 -8.48 9.30 2.08
C GLY A 47 -9.26 8.23 1.33
N SER A 48 -9.58 8.51 0.07
CA SER A 48 -10.29 7.59 -0.84
C SER A 48 -9.59 6.25 -0.99
N ALA A 49 -8.27 6.21 -0.86
CA ALA A 49 -7.48 4.98 -0.86
C ALA A 49 -7.87 4.00 0.27
N CYS A 50 -8.43 4.48 1.40
CA CYS A 50 -8.85 3.60 2.49
C CYS A 50 -10.04 2.71 2.12
N ASP A 51 -10.90 3.14 1.18
CA ASP A 51 -12.05 2.37 0.69
C ASP A 51 -12.04 2.27 -0.84
N ALA A 52 -10.84 2.05 -1.39
CA ALA A 52 -10.63 2.04 -2.83
C ALA A 52 -11.47 0.98 -3.54
N ARG A 53 -12.21 1.42 -4.56
CA ARG A 53 -13.13 0.57 -5.32
C ARG A 53 -12.37 -0.38 -6.24
N ASN A 54 -12.97 -1.54 -6.47
CA ASN A 54 -12.49 -2.52 -7.44
C ASN A 54 -13.49 -2.62 -8.60
N ASP A 55 -13.30 -1.82 -9.64
CA ASP A 55 -14.15 -1.83 -10.85
C ASP A 55 -13.69 -2.94 -11.81
N ILE A 56 -14.18 -4.15 -11.56
CA ILE A 56 -13.85 -5.34 -12.33
C ILE A 56 -14.24 -5.17 -13.81
N ASP A 57 -15.39 -4.56 -14.08
CA ASP A 57 -15.87 -4.39 -15.44
C ASP A 57 -14.98 -3.43 -16.23
N ALA A 58 -14.55 -2.32 -15.62
CA ALA A 58 -13.57 -1.42 -16.22
C ALA A 58 -12.24 -2.15 -16.44
N MET A 59 -11.75 -2.90 -15.45
CA MET A 59 -10.50 -3.65 -15.56
C MET A 59 -10.57 -4.69 -16.68
N LEU A 60 -11.66 -5.44 -16.82
CA LEU A 60 -11.85 -6.40 -17.90
C LEU A 60 -11.88 -5.74 -19.28
N ARG A 61 -12.37 -4.50 -19.39
CA ARG A 61 -12.44 -3.75 -20.66
C ARG A 61 -11.13 -3.04 -21.02
N GLN A 62 -10.31 -2.69 -20.03
CA GLN A 62 -9.08 -1.92 -20.24
C GLN A 62 -7.87 -2.68 -19.68
N TRP A 63 -7.01 -3.16 -20.57
CA TRP A 63 -5.89 -4.05 -20.23
C TRP A 63 -4.83 -3.43 -19.30
N ASN A 64 -4.50 -2.16 -19.50
CA ASN A 64 -3.54 -1.42 -18.67
C ASN A 64 -4.18 -0.81 -17.41
N LEU A 65 -5.49 -0.97 -17.17
CA LEU A 65 -6.11 -0.40 -15.97
C LEU A 65 -5.64 -1.15 -14.73
N ALA A 66 -5.00 -0.40 -13.84
CA ALA A 66 -4.54 -0.82 -12.52
C ALA A 66 -5.50 -0.35 -11.42
N ASN A 67 -5.31 -0.86 -10.21
CA ASN A 67 -5.89 -0.29 -9.00
C ASN A 67 -4.89 -0.41 -7.84
N TYR A 68 -5.29 -0.05 -6.62
CA TYR A 68 -4.38 -0.08 -5.46
C TYR A 68 -4.06 -1.49 -4.94
N TYR A 69 -4.65 -2.53 -5.52
CA TYR A 69 -4.46 -3.93 -5.13
C TYR A 69 -3.65 -4.73 -6.16
N THR A 70 -3.68 -4.35 -7.45
CA THR A 70 -3.05 -5.09 -8.55
C THR A 70 -2.56 -4.15 -9.66
N ILE A 71 -1.47 -4.55 -10.31
CA ILE A 71 -0.81 -3.80 -11.39
C ILE A 71 -1.70 -3.78 -12.66
N GLY A 72 -1.47 -2.83 -13.56
CA GLY A 72 -2.04 -2.86 -14.92
C GLY A 72 -1.16 -3.67 -15.89
N GLY A 73 -1.76 -4.29 -16.90
CA GLY A 73 -1.01 -5.03 -17.93
C GLY A 73 -1.08 -6.56 -17.82
N SER A 74 -0.16 -7.25 -18.50
CA SER A 74 -0.17 -8.71 -18.67
C SER A 74 0.08 -9.50 -17.38
N GLY A 75 0.79 -8.91 -16.42
CA GLY A 75 1.08 -9.54 -15.12
C GLY A 75 -0.09 -9.49 -14.12
N ARG A 76 -1.21 -8.84 -14.46
CA ARG A 76 -2.28 -8.62 -13.50
C ARG A 76 -3.18 -9.84 -13.31
N THR A 77 -3.56 -10.08 -12.06
CA THR A 77 -4.71 -10.92 -11.70
C THR A 77 -5.79 -10.01 -11.14
N ILE A 78 -7.02 -10.12 -11.65
CA ILE A 78 -8.15 -9.29 -11.21
C ILE A 78 -8.82 -9.99 -10.02
N PRO A 79 -8.66 -9.49 -8.79
CA PRO A 79 -9.37 -10.06 -7.65
C PRO A 79 -10.86 -9.76 -7.76
N LEU A 80 -11.72 -10.74 -7.48
CA LEU A 80 -13.17 -10.54 -7.55
C LEU A 80 -13.72 -9.72 -6.37
N SER A 81 -13.06 -9.79 -5.22
CA SER A 81 -13.51 -9.09 -4.00
C SER A 81 -12.31 -8.77 -3.12
N PRO A 82 -11.41 -7.85 -3.55
CA PRO A 82 -10.31 -7.41 -2.71
C PRO A 82 -10.87 -6.67 -1.50
N ALA A 83 -10.29 -6.91 -0.33
CA ALA A 83 -10.61 -6.18 0.88
C ALA A 83 -9.87 -4.83 0.89
N SER A 84 -10.63 -3.73 0.94
CA SER A 84 -10.10 -2.41 1.27
C SER A 84 -9.65 -2.33 2.73
N VAL A 85 -8.84 -1.34 3.08
CA VAL A 85 -8.43 -1.09 4.49
C VAL A 85 -9.66 -0.94 5.38
N ALA A 86 -10.67 -0.19 4.91
CA ALA A 86 -11.94 -0.05 5.59
C ALA A 86 -12.67 -1.39 5.76
N ALA A 87 -12.76 -2.21 4.70
CA ALA A 87 -13.37 -3.53 4.78
C ALA A 87 -12.64 -4.47 5.76
N GLY A 88 -11.31 -4.43 5.77
CA GLY A 88 -10.49 -5.23 6.69
C GLY A 88 -10.73 -4.89 8.16
N LEU A 89 -10.80 -3.59 8.50
CA LEU A 89 -11.09 -3.11 9.85
C LEU A 89 -12.55 -3.40 10.26
N ARG A 90 -13.52 -3.21 9.35
CA ARG A 90 -14.94 -3.56 9.60
C ARG A 90 -15.10 -5.05 9.88
N ALA A 91 -14.48 -5.92 9.08
CA ALA A 91 -14.53 -7.37 9.30
C ALA A 91 -13.90 -7.77 10.65
N ALA A 92 -12.83 -7.07 11.07
CA ALA A 92 -12.23 -7.27 12.38
C ALA A 92 -13.18 -6.89 13.52
N TRP A 93 -13.96 -5.82 13.36
CA TRP A 93 -15.00 -5.39 14.30
C TRP A 93 -16.18 -6.36 14.35
N GLU A 94 -16.70 -6.80 13.21
CA GLU A 94 -17.78 -7.78 13.12
C GLU A 94 -17.43 -9.08 13.85
N LYS A 95 -16.21 -9.60 13.63
CA LYS A 95 -15.72 -10.79 14.33
C LYS A 95 -15.67 -10.60 15.86
N ARG A 96 -15.37 -9.38 16.34
CA ARG A 96 -15.41 -9.06 17.77
C ARG A 96 -16.84 -9.03 18.30
N VAL A 97 -17.78 -8.45 17.55
CA VAL A 97 -19.20 -8.42 17.91
C VAL A 97 -19.78 -9.82 17.95
N GLU A 98 -19.47 -10.67 16.97
CA GLU A 98 -19.87 -12.09 16.96
C GLU A 98 -19.33 -12.83 18.18
N TYR A 99 -18.05 -12.63 18.53
CA TYR A 99 -17.45 -13.19 19.74
C TYR A 99 -18.16 -12.73 21.04
N ALA A 100 -18.65 -11.48 21.06
CA ALA A 100 -19.38 -10.92 22.19
C ALA A 100 -20.88 -11.30 22.21
N GLY A 101 -21.43 -11.79 21.09
CA GLY A 101 -22.83 -12.19 20.93
C GLY A 101 -23.10 -13.60 21.46
N GLU A 102 -24.07 -13.72 22.36
CA GLU A 102 -24.27 -14.87 23.25
C GLU A 102 -24.82 -16.15 22.59
N GLY A 103 -24.26 -17.29 23.01
CA GLY A 103 -25.00 -18.55 23.19
C GLY A 103 -25.06 -18.89 24.69
N PRO A 104 -26.06 -19.66 25.18
CA PRO A 104 -26.37 -19.82 26.62
C PRO A 104 -25.31 -20.54 27.48
N PHE A 105 -24.17 -20.89 26.90
CA PHE A 105 -23.03 -21.54 27.57
C PHE A 105 -21.68 -20.90 27.22
N HIS A 106 -21.66 -19.66 26.69
CA HIS A 106 -20.40 -19.00 26.38
C HIS A 106 -19.86 -18.26 27.63
N LEU A 107 -18.97 -18.93 28.36
CA LEU A 107 -17.99 -18.26 29.20
C LEU A 107 -16.78 -17.98 28.30
N PRO A 108 -16.51 -16.73 27.88
CA PRO A 108 -15.32 -16.46 27.10
C PRO A 108 -14.11 -16.73 28.00
N LEU A 109 -13.45 -17.87 27.75
CA LEU A 109 -12.20 -18.23 28.43
C LEU A 109 -11.02 -17.39 27.92
N ASP A 110 -11.18 -16.78 26.74
CA ASP A 110 -10.18 -15.97 26.06
C ASP A 110 -10.62 -14.50 25.93
N PRO A 111 -9.68 -13.55 25.81
CA PRO A 111 -10.01 -12.16 25.51
C PRO A 111 -10.59 -12.03 24.10
N ALA A 112 -11.61 -11.18 23.94
CA ALA A 112 -12.20 -10.88 22.64
C ALA A 112 -11.14 -10.36 21.65
N PRO A 113 -11.20 -10.73 20.36
CA PRO A 113 -10.20 -10.34 19.38
C PRO A 113 -10.10 -8.81 19.27
N PRO A 114 -8.89 -8.25 19.09
CA PRO A 114 -8.71 -6.81 18.99
C PRO A 114 -9.43 -6.28 17.76
N ALA A 115 -10.10 -5.15 17.92
CA ALA A 115 -10.78 -4.41 16.86
C ALA A 115 -10.93 -2.94 17.24
N VAL A 116 -11.16 -2.09 16.24
CA VAL A 116 -11.38 -0.64 16.40
C VAL A 116 -12.74 -0.24 15.84
N GLU A 117 -13.33 0.81 16.41
CA GLU A 117 -14.59 1.38 15.92
C GLU A 117 -14.28 2.45 14.87
N VAL A 118 -14.75 2.27 13.64
CA VAL A 118 -14.61 3.29 12.60
C VAL A 118 -15.76 4.30 12.77
N VAL A 119 -15.44 5.50 13.27
CA VAL A 119 -16.46 6.46 13.76
C VAL A 119 -16.85 7.54 12.76
N ASN A 120 -16.00 7.84 11.77
CA ASN A 120 -16.23 8.76 10.65
C ASN A 120 -15.13 8.56 9.62
N GLY A 121 -15.44 8.73 8.34
CA GLY A 121 -14.41 8.74 7.30
C GLY A 121 -14.68 9.79 6.23
N ASP A 122 -13.59 10.37 5.72
CA ASP A 122 -13.62 11.16 4.50
C ASP A 122 -13.06 10.32 3.36
N HIS A 123 -13.90 10.07 2.36
CA HIS A 123 -13.55 9.34 1.14
C HIS A 123 -13.56 10.24 -0.10
N ASP A 124 -13.85 11.53 0.09
CA ASP A 124 -13.97 12.51 -0.99
C ASP A 124 -12.72 13.40 -1.11
N ASP A 125 -11.71 13.13 -0.27
CA ASP A 125 -10.39 13.79 -0.25
C ASP A 125 -10.49 15.31 -0.05
N ASN A 126 -11.38 15.71 0.87
CA ASN A 126 -11.59 17.07 1.27
C ASN A 126 -10.92 17.34 2.62
N VAL A 127 -9.89 18.18 2.62
CA VAL A 127 -9.06 18.40 3.83
C VAL A 127 -9.88 18.86 5.03
N ASP A 128 -10.88 19.72 4.85
CA ASP A 128 -11.68 20.24 5.95
C ASP A 128 -12.60 19.16 6.54
N LEU A 129 -13.21 18.33 5.69
CA LEU A 129 -14.02 17.19 6.14
C LEU A 129 -13.16 16.13 6.81
N ALA A 130 -11.99 15.83 6.26
CA ALA A 130 -11.00 14.94 6.85
C ALA A 130 -10.59 15.40 8.26
N VAL A 131 -10.24 16.67 8.41
CA VAL A 131 -9.86 17.24 9.73
C VAL A 131 -11.02 17.19 10.72
N ALA A 132 -12.24 17.52 10.29
CA ALA A 132 -13.43 17.42 11.12
C ALA A 132 -13.73 15.96 11.55
N ALA A 133 -13.52 14.98 10.66
CA ALA A 133 -13.70 13.56 10.97
C ALA A 133 -12.75 13.09 12.07
N MET A 134 -11.52 13.64 12.11
CA MET A 134 -10.52 13.31 13.13
C MET A 134 -10.87 13.84 14.52
N GLU A 135 -11.67 14.90 14.67
CA GLU A 135 -11.97 15.52 15.97
C GLU A 135 -12.67 14.57 16.97
N ARG A 136 -13.34 13.52 16.48
CA ARG A 136 -14.07 12.55 17.31
C ARG A 136 -13.36 11.20 17.45
N ALA A 137 -12.19 11.06 16.85
CA ALA A 137 -11.39 9.84 16.87
C ALA A 137 -10.24 9.95 17.88
N ASP A 138 -9.76 8.80 18.33
CA ASP A 138 -8.58 8.71 19.19
C ASP A 138 -7.30 8.62 18.32
N VAL A 139 -7.42 8.05 17.12
CA VAL A 139 -6.36 7.90 16.11
C VAL A 139 -6.95 8.09 14.72
N ALA A 140 -6.21 8.69 13.78
CA ALA A 140 -6.59 8.73 12.38
C ALA A 140 -5.71 7.79 11.54
N ILE A 141 -6.33 7.05 10.63
CA ILE A 141 -5.63 6.31 9.58
C ILE A 141 -5.82 7.10 8.28
N VAL A 142 -4.71 7.56 7.72
CA VAL A 142 -4.67 8.27 6.44
C VAL A 142 -4.12 7.32 5.40
N CYS A 143 -4.90 6.92 4.41
CA CYS A 143 -4.44 6.02 3.36
C CYS A 143 -3.99 6.81 2.13
N GLY A 144 -2.82 6.48 1.62
CA GLY A 144 -2.32 6.94 0.34
C GLY A 144 -1.91 5.76 -0.53
N ALA A 145 -2.08 5.89 -1.83
CA ALA A 145 -1.71 4.85 -2.77
C ALA A 145 -1.27 5.45 -4.10
N THR A 146 -0.70 4.64 -4.97
CA THR A 146 -0.52 5.00 -6.38
C THR A 146 -0.56 3.75 -7.24
N THR A 147 -0.62 3.91 -8.55
CA THR A 147 -0.71 2.80 -9.49
C THR A 147 0.40 2.86 -10.54
N ALA A 148 0.60 1.74 -11.22
CA ALA A 148 1.47 1.63 -12.39
C ALA A 148 0.90 0.58 -13.33
N ALA A 149 1.29 0.65 -14.60
CA ALA A 149 0.81 -0.27 -15.62
C ALA A 149 1.93 -0.60 -16.61
N GLU A 150 1.84 -1.78 -17.22
CA GLU A 150 2.74 -2.15 -18.31
C GLU A 150 2.67 -1.15 -19.47
N SER A 151 3.82 -0.90 -20.09
CA SER A 151 4.02 0.06 -21.20
C SER A 151 3.95 1.54 -20.81
N GLU A 152 3.84 1.85 -19.51
CA GLU A 152 3.76 3.21 -19.00
C GLU A 152 4.67 3.40 -17.78
N ASP A 153 5.55 4.40 -17.85
CA ASP A 153 6.31 4.85 -16.69
C ASP A 153 5.45 5.79 -15.84
N ARG A 154 5.60 5.74 -14.52
CA ARG A 154 4.94 6.70 -13.64
C ARG A 154 5.51 8.11 -13.88
N PRO A 155 4.67 9.15 -13.94
CA PRO A 155 5.13 10.52 -14.17
C PRO A 155 5.85 11.13 -12.95
N SER A 156 5.68 10.54 -11.78
CA SER A 156 6.34 10.93 -10.53
C SER A 156 6.34 9.76 -9.54
N LEU A 157 7.11 9.88 -8.46
CA LEU A 157 7.12 8.96 -7.33
C LEU A 157 6.13 9.36 -6.22
N LEU A 158 5.33 10.39 -6.43
CA LEU A 158 4.33 10.82 -5.44
C LEU A 158 3.18 9.81 -5.31
N LEU A 159 2.57 9.77 -4.12
CA LEU A 159 1.27 9.12 -3.97
C LEU A 159 0.18 9.94 -4.68
N ASP A 160 -0.88 9.25 -5.10
CA ASP A 160 -2.10 9.89 -5.57
C ASP A 160 -2.59 10.82 -4.46
N GLN A 161 -2.94 12.05 -4.83
CA GLN A 161 -3.39 13.09 -3.89
C GLN A 161 -2.40 13.41 -2.76
N SER A 162 -1.10 13.30 -3.02
CA SER A 162 -0.03 13.65 -2.07
C SER A 162 -0.21 15.03 -1.40
N GLY A 163 -0.81 16.01 -2.09
CA GLY A 163 -1.12 17.33 -1.51
C GLY A 163 -2.17 17.27 -0.39
N PHE A 164 -3.27 16.54 -0.61
CA PHE A 164 -4.31 16.31 0.40
C PHE A 164 -3.73 15.58 1.62
N ILE A 165 -2.99 14.49 1.39
CA ILE A 165 -2.36 13.71 2.47
C ILE A 165 -1.42 14.58 3.30
N GLY A 166 -0.58 15.37 2.62
CA GLY A 166 0.35 16.29 3.28
C GLY A 166 -0.38 17.34 4.15
N GLU A 167 -1.46 17.92 3.64
CA GLU A 167 -2.23 18.93 4.37
C GLU A 167 -2.98 18.34 5.57
N VAL A 168 -3.63 17.18 5.40
CA VAL A 168 -4.29 16.45 6.48
C VAL A 168 -3.31 16.11 7.60
N LEU A 169 -2.15 15.53 7.26
CA LEU A 169 -1.14 15.16 8.26
C LEU A 169 -0.53 16.38 8.94
N ALA A 170 -0.37 17.50 8.23
CA ALA A 170 0.12 18.75 8.82
C ALA A 170 -0.89 19.40 9.78
N ARG A 171 -2.20 19.24 9.52
CA ARG A 171 -3.29 19.81 10.33
C ARG A 171 -3.79 18.87 11.43
N ALA A 172 -3.33 17.62 11.47
CA ALA A 172 -3.77 16.63 12.44
C ALA A 172 -3.38 17.04 13.87
N THR A 173 -4.36 16.96 14.78
CA THR A 173 -4.19 17.25 16.21
C THR A 173 -4.16 15.99 17.08
N ILE A 174 -4.43 14.83 16.47
CA ILE A 174 -4.40 13.50 17.08
C ILE A 174 -3.30 12.64 16.42
N PRO A 175 -2.87 11.53 17.03
CA PRO A 175 -1.93 10.61 16.41
C PRO A 175 -2.45 10.07 15.07
N THR A 176 -1.54 9.98 14.09
CA THR A 176 -1.87 9.56 12.72
C THR A 176 -1.06 8.32 12.30
N VAL A 177 -1.72 7.41 11.62
CA VAL A 177 -1.10 6.27 10.94
C VAL A 177 -1.25 6.49 9.44
N LEU A 178 -0.14 6.69 8.74
CA LEU A 178 -0.12 6.68 7.28
C LEU A 178 -0.06 5.23 6.79
N VAL A 179 -1.01 4.83 5.95
CA VAL A 179 -0.97 3.55 5.23
C VAL A 179 -0.65 3.83 3.77
N ALA A 180 0.50 3.38 3.28
CA ALA A 180 0.92 3.52 1.89
C ALA A 180 0.79 2.20 1.13
N MET A 181 0.08 2.20 -0.01
CA MET A 181 -0.10 1.03 -0.89
C MET A 181 0.45 1.35 -2.29
N THR A 182 1.55 0.71 -2.70
CA THR A 182 2.32 1.20 -3.85
C THR A 182 2.83 0.08 -4.77
N PRO A 183 3.05 0.35 -6.07
CA PRO A 183 3.62 -0.63 -6.99
C PRO A 183 5.16 -0.70 -6.92
N GLY A 184 5.81 0.17 -6.14
CA GLY A 184 7.26 0.31 -6.11
C GLY A 184 7.68 1.47 -5.21
N ALA A 185 8.90 1.99 -5.41
CA ALA A 185 9.40 3.14 -4.65
C ALA A 185 8.47 4.36 -4.78
N VAL A 186 8.32 5.11 -3.71
CA VAL A 186 7.52 6.35 -3.66
C VAL A 186 8.23 7.40 -2.83
N LEU A 187 7.80 8.65 -2.93
CA LEU A 187 8.16 9.72 -2.02
C LEU A 187 7.12 9.86 -0.92
N LEU A 188 7.60 10.07 0.31
CA LEU A 188 6.76 10.32 1.49
C LEU A 188 7.16 11.66 2.14
N PRO A 189 6.95 12.81 1.47
CA PRO A 189 7.42 14.12 1.96
C PRO A 189 6.81 14.52 3.32
N PHE A 190 5.66 13.94 3.66
CA PHE A 190 4.95 14.14 4.93
C PHE A 190 5.29 13.09 6.01
N ALA A 191 6.31 12.23 5.81
CA ALA A 191 6.69 11.19 6.76
C ALA A 191 7.03 11.73 8.16
N ALA A 192 7.53 12.97 8.25
CA ALA A 192 7.79 13.64 9.53
C ALA A 192 6.50 13.86 10.35
N ASN A 193 5.39 14.19 9.68
CA ASN A 193 4.11 14.54 10.30
C ASN A 193 3.27 13.30 10.70
N ALA A 194 3.51 12.15 10.07
CA ALA A 194 2.84 10.90 10.44
C ALA A 194 3.41 10.35 11.76
N THR A 195 2.56 9.91 12.71
CA THR A 195 3.05 9.30 13.96
C THR A 195 3.58 7.88 13.72
N ALA A 196 2.84 7.08 12.94
CA ALA A 196 3.27 5.78 12.44
C ALA A 196 3.08 5.71 10.91
N ILE A 197 3.86 4.85 10.26
CA ILE A 197 3.78 4.62 8.82
C ILE A 197 3.83 3.12 8.58
N VAL A 198 2.80 2.61 7.92
CA VAL A 198 2.69 1.23 7.44
C VAL A 198 2.73 1.28 5.91
N HIS A 199 3.57 0.44 5.32
CA HIS A 199 3.71 0.35 3.87
C HIS A 199 3.45 -1.08 3.41
N THR A 200 2.62 -1.22 2.40
CA THR A 200 2.48 -2.45 1.63
C THR A 200 2.75 -2.14 0.16
N PHE A 201 3.29 -3.12 -0.55
CA PHE A 201 3.24 -3.11 -2.00
C PHE A 201 1.83 -3.52 -2.47
N LEU A 202 1.73 -4.10 -3.66
CA LEU A 202 0.49 -4.69 -4.17
C LEU A 202 0.23 -6.04 -3.47
N ALA A 203 -0.57 -6.01 -2.41
CA ALA A 203 -0.91 -7.19 -1.59
C ALA A 203 -2.15 -7.96 -2.08
N GLY A 204 -2.69 -7.62 -3.25
CA GLY A 204 -3.77 -8.35 -3.89
C GLY A 204 -5.07 -8.34 -3.08
N GLN A 205 -5.82 -9.44 -3.15
CA GLN A 205 -7.18 -9.50 -2.60
C GLN A 205 -7.26 -9.37 -1.06
N GLU A 206 -6.21 -9.73 -0.33
CA GLU A 206 -6.21 -9.72 1.14
C GLU A 206 -5.60 -8.45 1.73
N THR A 207 -5.31 -7.43 0.91
CA THR A 207 -4.63 -6.18 1.31
C THR A 207 -5.19 -5.59 2.60
N GLY A 208 -6.50 -5.33 2.65
CA GLY A 208 -7.14 -4.73 3.81
C GLY A 208 -7.12 -5.60 5.05
N HIS A 209 -7.25 -6.92 4.90
CA HIS A 209 -7.18 -7.86 6.01
C HIS A 209 -5.78 -7.94 6.61
N ALA A 210 -4.75 -8.00 5.75
CA ALA A 210 -3.35 -8.01 6.15
C ALA A 210 -2.96 -6.73 6.90
N ILE A 211 -3.34 -5.56 6.37
CA ILE A 211 -3.12 -4.28 7.04
C ILE A 211 -3.85 -4.26 8.40
N ALA A 212 -5.10 -4.69 8.46
CA ALA A 212 -5.86 -4.73 9.70
C ALA A 212 -5.22 -5.65 10.75
N ASP A 213 -4.72 -6.83 10.37
CA ASP A 213 -4.05 -7.75 11.29
C ASP A 213 -2.81 -7.14 11.92
N VAL A 214 -2.00 -6.41 11.13
CA VAL A 214 -0.84 -5.66 11.64
C VAL A 214 -1.29 -4.52 12.53
N LEU A 215 -2.19 -3.65 12.07
CA LEU A 215 -2.63 -2.47 12.83
C LEU A 215 -3.23 -2.83 14.19
N LEU A 216 -3.93 -3.96 14.27
CA LEU A 216 -4.58 -4.45 15.49
C LEU A 216 -3.67 -5.34 16.35
N GLY A 217 -2.44 -5.61 15.93
CA GLY A 217 -1.49 -6.45 16.65
C GLY A 217 -1.87 -7.92 16.71
N ARG A 218 -2.72 -8.39 15.78
CA ARG A 218 -2.98 -9.82 15.58
C ARG A 218 -1.74 -10.50 15.01
N GLU A 219 -1.03 -9.77 14.15
CA GLU A 219 0.26 -10.17 13.62
C GLU A 219 1.31 -9.09 13.90
N ASN A 220 2.54 -9.54 14.16
CA ASN A 220 3.68 -8.66 14.35
C ASN A 220 4.30 -8.34 12.99
N PRO A 221 4.44 -7.06 12.59
CA PRO A 221 4.98 -6.71 11.28
C PRO A 221 6.41 -7.23 11.13
N SER A 222 6.65 -7.90 10.01
CA SER A 222 7.94 -8.51 9.65
C SER A 222 8.45 -8.08 8.27
N GLY A 223 7.61 -7.39 7.48
CA GLY A 223 7.96 -6.93 6.14
C GLY A 223 9.14 -5.95 6.15
N LYS A 224 10.00 -6.08 5.14
CA LYS A 224 11.17 -5.22 4.92
C LYS A 224 11.09 -4.63 3.52
N LEU A 225 11.56 -3.39 3.36
CA LEU A 225 11.57 -2.73 2.06
C LEU A 225 12.56 -3.42 1.10
N PRO A 226 12.10 -3.93 -0.07
CA PRO A 226 12.97 -4.46 -1.13
C PRO A 226 13.57 -3.35 -2.02
N VAL A 227 13.19 -2.09 -1.80
CA VAL A 227 13.70 -0.91 -2.50
C VAL A 227 13.89 0.23 -1.51
N THR A 228 14.84 1.13 -1.77
CA THR A 228 14.99 2.36 -0.98
C THR A 228 13.84 3.33 -1.27
N ILE A 229 13.30 3.97 -0.24
CA ILE A 229 12.39 5.12 -0.38
C ILE A 229 13.26 6.39 -0.32
N PRO A 230 13.43 7.10 -1.44
CA PRO A 230 14.26 8.31 -1.50
C PRO A 230 13.58 9.50 -0.82
N LEU A 231 14.36 10.57 -0.58
CA LEU A 231 13.86 11.89 -0.14
C LEU A 231 13.34 12.74 -1.30
N SER A 232 13.89 12.55 -2.51
CA SER A 232 13.47 13.25 -3.73
C SER A 232 13.67 12.38 -4.98
N GLU A 233 13.09 12.78 -6.11
CA GLU A 233 13.22 12.02 -7.37
C GLU A 233 14.64 12.08 -7.93
N GLU A 234 15.35 13.17 -7.69
CA GLU A 234 16.71 13.40 -8.17
C GLU A 234 17.73 12.46 -7.52
N GLN A 235 17.37 11.81 -6.40
CA GLN A 235 18.18 10.75 -5.81
C GLN A 235 18.03 9.41 -6.54
N THR A 236 17.08 9.28 -7.45
CA THR A 236 16.88 8.05 -8.23
C THR A 236 17.54 8.15 -9.60
N VAL A 237 17.69 7.00 -10.24
CA VAL A 237 18.03 6.95 -11.66
C VAL A 237 16.85 7.53 -12.43
N LEU A 238 17.03 8.74 -12.96
CA LEU A 238 15.96 9.45 -13.65
C LEU A 238 15.62 8.73 -14.97
N PRO A 239 14.34 8.75 -15.39
CA PRO A 239 13.95 8.21 -16.69
C PRO A 239 14.77 8.85 -17.81
N CYS A 240 15.10 8.06 -18.84
CA CYS A 240 15.85 8.54 -19.98
C CYS A 240 15.19 9.77 -20.59
N GLN A 241 15.91 10.89 -20.61
CA GLN A 241 15.44 12.11 -21.25
C GLN A 241 15.87 12.12 -22.72
N PRO A 242 15.11 12.77 -23.61
CA PRO A 242 15.55 12.99 -24.98
C PRO A 242 16.88 13.75 -24.99
N VAL A 243 17.95 13.14 -25.52
CA VAL A 243 19.21 13.84 -25.70
C VAL A 243 19.05 14.83 -26.87
N GLU A 244 19.38 16.11 -26.64
CA GLU A 244 19.37 17.13 -27.68
C GLU A 244 20.29 16.70 -28.84
N GLY A 245 19.72 16.41 -30.01
CA GLY A 245 20.46 16.02 -31.21
C GLY A 245 20.59 14.51 -31.50
N VAL A 246 19.95 13.62 -30.74
CA VAL A 246 19.98 12.16 -31.03
C VAL A 246 18.82 11.71 -31.93
N HIS A 247 19.17 10.90 -32.92
CA HIS A 247 18.34 10.35 -33.98
C HIS A 247 17.39 9.24 -33.48
N ILE A 248 16.16 9.25 -34.00
CA ILE A 248 15.16 8.17 -33.84
C ILE A 248 15.76 6.86 -34.36
N SER A 249 16.17 5.96 -33.47
CA SER A 249 17.02 4.81 -33.83
C SER A 249 16.26 3.61 -34.39
N SER A 250 14.93 3.52 -34.22
CA SER A 250 14.10 2.60 -35.02
C SER A 250 12.60 2.90 -34.87
N VAL A 251 11.83 2.62 -35.93
CA VAL A 251 10.36 2.54 -35.90
C VAL A 251 10.00 1.06 -35.92
N ALA A 252 10.20 0.36 -34.80
CA ALA A 252 9.95 -1.08 -34.74
C ALA A 252 8.46 -1.34 -34.42
N GLY A 253 7.66 -1.54 -35.46
CA GLY A 253 6.29 -2.00 -35.32
C GLY A 253 6.23 -3.46 -34.89
N LEU A 254 5.56 -3.74 -33.77
CA LEU A 254 5.12 -5.09 -33.39
C LEU A 254 3.71 -5.06 -32.78
N TRP A 255 2.84 -5.83 -33.44
CA TRP A 255 1.49 -6.29 -33.08
C TRP A 255 0.34 -5.27 -32.99
N THR A 256 -0.32 -5.06 -34.14
CA THR A 256 -1.76 -4.74 -34.17
C THR A 256 -2.56 -5.93 -34.69
N GLN A 257 -3.24 -6.62 -33.78
CA GLN A 257 -4.62 -7.05 -34.01
C GLN A 257 -5.45 -6.72 -32.76
N GLY A 258 -5.90 -5.46 -32.69
CA GLY A 258 -6.93 -5.00 -31.75
C GLY A 258 -6.43 -4.21 -30.52
N GLY A 259 -5.87 -3.01 -30.72
CA GLY A 259 -5.74 -2.00 -29.66
C GLY A 259 -4.40 -1.27 -29.61
N GLY A 260 -4.37 -0.03 -30.12
CA GLY A 260 -3.42 1.02 -29.68
C GLY A 260 -1.92 0.83 -29.95
N GLY A 261 -1.52 0.58 -31.20
CA GLY A 261 -0.09 0.67 -31.58
C GLY A 261 0.40 2.12 -31.55
N GLY A 262 1.04 2.53 -30.45
CA GLY A 262 1.79 3.78 -30.36
C GLY A 262 3.22 3.58 -30.87
N TYR A 263 3.67 4.42 -31.81
CA TYR A 263 5.07 4.49 -32.21
C TYR A 263 5.88 5.13 -31.07
N GLY A 264 6.62 4.32 -30.30
CA GLY A 264 7.55 4.83 -29.30
C GLY A 264 8.78 5.42 -29.97
N VAL A 265 9.17 6.64 -29.56
CA VAL A 265 10.50 7.17 -29.88
C VAL A 265 11.49 6.43 -28.98
N HIS A 266 12.36 5.61 -29.56
CA HIS A 266 13.46 4.99 -28.82
C HIS A 266 14.60 6.00 -28.66
N TYR A 267 14.94 6.30 -27.40
CA TYR A 267 16.09 7.10 -27.04
C TYR A 267 17.27 6.16 -26.72
N ASP A 268 18.48 6.57 -27.11
CA ASP A 268 19.68 5.93 -26.59
C ASP A 268 19.81 6.32 -25.11
N CYS A 269 19.52 5.35 -24.23
CA CYS A 269 19.69 5.47 -22.79
C CYS A 269 21.11 5.07 -22.41
N ASP A 270 21.94 6.01 -21.99
CA ASP A 270 23.25 5.70 -21.43
C ASP A 270 23.14 5.47 -19.91
N TYR A 271 23.46 4.26 -19.47
CA TYR A 271 23.35 3.83 -18.07
C TYR A 271 24.60 4.27 -17.31
N THR A 272 24.77 5.60 -17.19
CA THR A 272 25.96 6.23 -16.60
C THR A 272 26.15 5.87 -15.12
N GLU A 273 25.07 5.51 -14.42
CA GLU A 273 25.09 5.03 -13.03
C GLU A 273 25.80 3.67 -12.88
N SER A 274 25.95 2.91 -13.97
CA SER A 274 26.61 1.59 -13.96
C SER A 274 26.02 0.64 -12.89
N LEU A 275 26.80 0.26 -11.86
CA LEU A 275 26.34 -0.62 -10.78
C LEU A 275 25.70 0.13 -9.60
N HIS A 276 25.68 1.46 -9.64
CA HIS A 276 25.18 2.32 -8.57
C HIS A 276 23.65 2.51 -8.65
N VAL A 277 22.92 1.39 -8.71
CA VAL A 277 21.46 1.36 -8.79
C VAL A 277 20.86 1.10 -7.42
N GLY A 278 19.77 1.81 -7.08
CA GLY A 278 19.06 1.65 -5.83
C GLY A 278 19.95 1.90 -4.62
N TYR A 279 19.97 0.97 -3.66
CA TYR A 279 20.75 1.14 -2.43
C TYR A 279 22.27 1.20 -2.65
N LEU A 280 22.79 0.65 -3.76
CA LEU A 280 24.22 0.73 -4.09
C LEU A 280 24.64 2.14 -4.54
N GLY A 281 23.71 2.91 -5.13
CA GLY A 281 23.92 4.31 -5.46
C GLY A 281 23.64 5.27 -4.31
N LEU A 282 22.91 4.83 -3.29
CA LEU A 282 22.46 5.63 -2.16
C LEU A 282 23.09 5.22 -0.82
N HIS A 283 24.16 4.42 -0.85
CA HIS A 283 24.74 3.83 0.36
C HIS A 283 25.17 4.88 1.40
N ASP A 284 25.77 5.98 0.93
CA ASP A 284 26.28 7.07 1.77
C ASP A 284 25.37 8.30 1.81
N GLU A 285 24.19 8.23 1.18
CA GLU A 285 23.25 9.34 1.07
C GLU A 285 22.12 9.25 2.11
N PRO A 286 21.62 10.39 2.62
CA PRO A 286 20.42 10.38 3.45
C PRO A 286 19.22 9.97 2.59
N VAL A 287 18.44 9.02 3.09
CA VAL A 287 17.24 8.51 2.44
C VAL A 287 16.05 8.54 3.39
N GLY A 288 14.84 8.52 2.86
CA GLY A 288 13.63 8.48 3.69
C GLY A 288 13.56 7.18 4.48
N PHE A 289 13.66 6.05 3.79
CA PHE A 289 13.78 4.73 4.40
C PHE A 289 14.73 3.85 3.57
N PRO A 290 15.77 3.25 4.18
CA PRO A 290 16.76 2.47 3.44
C PRO A 290 16.20 1.11 2.98
N PHE A 291 16.86 0.52 1.98
CA PHE A 291 16.66 -0.88 1.64
C PHE A 291 16.82 -1.78 2.87
N GLY A 292 15.92 -2.77 3.02
CA GLY A 292 15.88 -3.67 4.17
C GLY A 292 15.25 -3.06 5.44
N HIS A 293 14.78 -1.80 5.40
CA HIS A 293 14.12 -1.18 6.55
C HIS A 293 12.74 -1.79 6.81
N GLY A 294 12.42 -1.96 8.09
CA GLY A 294 11.12 -2.42 8.57
C GLY A 294 11.20 -2.72 10.06
N LEU A 295 10.32 -2.10 10.83
CA LEU A 295 10.24 -2.23 12.28
C LEU A 295 9.37 -3.44 12.65
N SER A 296 9.45 -3.81 13.93
CA SER A 296 8.62 -4.83 14.55
C SER A 296 8.03 -4.28 15.84
N TYR A 297 6.99 -4.91 16.39
CA TYR A 297 6.51 -4.63 17.75
C TYR A 297 7.45 -5.15 18.84
N THR A 298 8.47 -5.93 18.46
CA THR A 298 9.55 -6.38 19.34
C THR A 298 10.91 -5.90 18.82
N SER A 299 11.97 -6.21 19.58
CA SER A 299 13.36 -5.91 19.24
C SER A 299 14.18 -7.19 19.10
N PHE A 300 15.20 -7.16 18.24
CA PHE A 300 16.12 -8.27 18.00
C PHE A 300 17.54 -7.86 18.37
N GLY A 301 18.28 -8.74 19.04
CA GLY A 301 19.73 -8.61 19.25
C GLY A 301 20.48 -9.35 18.14
N TYR A 302 21.54 -8.74 17.61
CA TYR A 302 22.42 -9.35 16.62
C TYR A 302 23.83 -9.45 17.20
N GLU A 303 24.41 -10.62 17.07
CA GLU A 303 25.80 -10.90 17.45
C GLU A 303 26.52 -11.53 16.24
N TRP A 304 27.78 -11.16 16.05
CA TRP A 304 28.61 -11.82 15.05
C TRP A 304 28.89 -13.24 15.51
N ALA A 305 28.70 -14.21 14.61
CA ALA A 305 29.22 -15.54 14.85
C ALA A 305 30.75 -15.46 14.86
N GLU A 306 31.37 -16.03 15.91
CA GLU A 306 32.83 -16.17 16.05
C GLU A 306 33.43 -17.08 14.96
#